data_AF-A0AAW0WD42-F1
#
_entry.id   AF-A0AAW0WD42-F1
#
_cell.length_a   1.000
_cell.length_b   1.000
_cell.length_c   1.000
_cell.angle_alpha   90.00
_cell.angle_beta   90.00
_cell.angle_gamma   90.00
#
_symmetry.space_group_name_H-M   'P 1'
#
loop_
_entity.id
_entity.type
_entity.pdbx_description
1 polymer ?
#
loop_
_entity_poly.entity_id
_entity_poly.type
_entity_poly.pdbx_seq_one_letter_code
_entity_poly.pdbx_strand_id
1 'polypeptide(L)'
;AEPALIYDSVNVFAKGLHALERSATLSLANLSCENEKPWGDGSSLFNYINAVEYDGLTGPIKFTEGKRSNFKLDILKLRNEELIKVGEWTPERQINITDRQAFFEGGRPNITLKIITIEETPFVMTKLAKNMTGNGRYEGFCVDLIRQVSTMAGFEYEIVVSGDGLYGLIDTETGEWNGLVRDLIDKKADLAVGSMTINYARESVIDFTKPFMNLGISILFKIPTSQPTRLFSFMNPLAVEIWLYVLAAYVLVSFTMFV
;
A
#
# COMPACT_ATOMS: atom_id res chain seq x y z
N ALA A 1 7.63 -35.66 -7.68
CA ALA A 1 8.84 -35.09 -8.32
C ALA A 1 10.02 -36.05 -8.26
N GLU A 2 10.30 -36.64 -7.09
CA GLU A 2 11.45 -37.54 -6.87
C GLU A 2 11.52 -38.75 -7.81
N PRO A 3 10.42 -39.45 -8.17
CA PRO A 3 10.50 -40.59 -9.07
C PRO A 3 10.98 -40.22 -10.49
N ALA A 4 10.57 -39.04 -10.99
CA ALA A 4 11.00 -38.55 -12.30
C ALA A 4 12.50 -38.22 -12.31
N LEU A 5 13.03 -37.66 -11.21
CA LEU A 5 14.45 -37.40 -11.07
C LEU A 5 15.29 -38.69 -10.99
N ILE A 6 14.78 -39.72 -10.31
CA ILE A 6 15.45 -41.04 -10.26
C ILE A 6 15.46 -41.70 -11.64
N TYR A 7 14.35 -41.62 -12.36
CA TYR A 7 14.28 -42.13 -13.73
C TYR A 7 15.27 -41.43 -14.66
N ASP A 8 15.34 -40.10 -14.59
CA ASP A 8 16.28 -39.30 -15.37
C ASP A 8 17.74 -39.57 -14.96
N SER A 9 18.03 -39.76 -13.66
CA SER A 9 19.40 -40.00 -13.19
C SER A 9 19.97 -41.33 -13.67
N VAL A 10 19.16 -42.40 -13.67
CA VAL A 10 19.57 -43.72 -14.21
C VAL A 10 19.89 -43.61 -15.70
N ASN A 11 19.07 -42.89 -16.46
CA ASN A 11 19.28 -42.68 -17.89
C ASN A 11 20.53 -41.84 -18.19
N VAL A 12 20.76 -40.77 -17.44
CA VAL A 12 21.97 -39.95 -17.55
C VAL A 12 23.21 -40.77 -17.24
N PHE A 13 23.19 -41.56 -16.16
CA PHE A 13 24.30 -42.43 -15.78
C PHE A 13 24.58 -43.49 -16.84
N ALA A 14 23.54 -44.17 -17.35
CA ALA A 14 23.67 -45.18 -18.39
C ALA A 14 24.27 -44.60 -19.68
N LYS A 15 23.84 -43.39 -20.09
CA LYS A 15 24.39 -42.69 -21.26
C LYS A 15 25.85 -42.28 -21.06
N GLY A 16 26.19 -41.75 -19.88
CA GLY A 16 27.57 -41.39 -19.54
C GLY A 16 28.50 -42.62 -19.53
N LEU A 17 28.04 -43.73 -18.94
CA LEU A 17 28.79 -44.98 -18.89
C LEU A 17 28.99 -45.59 -20.28
N HIS A 18 27.94 -45.62 -21.11
CA HIS A 18 28.02 -46.12 -22.48
C HIS A 18 28.91 -45.22 -23.38
N ALA A 19 28.95 -43.91 -23.13
CA ALA A 19 29.89 -43.02 -23.82
C ALA A 19 31.35 -43.30 -23.40
N LEU A 20 31.59 -43.56 -22.10
CA LEU A 20 32.91 -43.92 -21.58
C LEU A 20 33.40 -45.25 -22.16
N GLU A 21 32.57 -46.30 -22.16
CA GLU A 21 32.93 -47.65 -22.66
C GLU A 21 33.38 -47.64 -24.13
N ARG A 22 32.84 -46.73 -24.95
CA ARG A 22 33.25 -46.55 -26.35
C ARG A 22 34.66 -45.95 -26.50
N SER A 23 35.16 -45.28 -25.47
CA SER A 23 36.39 -44.49 -25.52
C SER A 23 37.53 -45.09 -24.68
N ALA A 24 37.21 -45.79 -23.59
CA ALA A 24 38.16 -46.30 -22.61
C ALA A 24 37.63 -47.56 -21.93
N THR A 25 38.55 -48.43 -21.49
CA THR A 25 38.24 -49.61 -20.68
C THR A 25 38.14 -49.22 -19.21
N LEU A 26 36.99 -49.48 -18.58
CA LEU A 26 36.76 -49.21 -17.16
C LEU A 26 37.45 -50.26 -16.28
N SER A 27 38.31 -49.84 -15.35
CA SER A 27 38.88 -50.74 -14.34
C SER A 27 38.09 -50.66 -13.03
N LEU A 28 37.49 -51.79 -12.62
CA LEU A 28 36.81 -51.86 -11.32
C LEU A 28 37.85 -52.07 -10.21
N ALA A 29 37.80 -51.23 -9.18
CA ALA A 29 38.69 -51.31 -8.02
C ALA A 29 37.87 -51.42 -6.73
N ASN A 30 38.31 -52.29 -5.81
CA ASN A 30 37.78 -52.32 -4.45
C ASN A 30 38.48 -51.24 -3.64
N LEU A 31 37.72 -50.31 -3.06
CA LEU A 31 38.22 -49.16 -2.32
C LEU A 31 37.70 -49.22 -0.88
N SER A 32 38.51 -48.75 0.07
CA SER A 32 38.11 -48.59 1.48
C SER A 32 38.01 -47.10 1.81
N CYS A 33 36.98 -46.70 2.55
CA CYS A 33 36.83 -45.32 3.02
C CYS A 33 37.89 -44.91 4.06
N GLU A 34 38.59 -45.87 4.67
CA GLU A 34 39.68 -45.60 5.63
C GLU A 34 40.97 -45.15 4.93
N ASN A 35 41.13 -45.52 3.65
CA ASN A 35 42.26 -45.14 2.83
C ASN A 35 41.79 -44.14 1.79
N GLU A 36 42.25 -42.89 1.85
CA GLU A 36 41.88 -41.79 0.93
C GLU A 36 42.48 -41.97 -0.48
N LYS A 37 42.38 -43.17 -1.06
CA LYS A 37 42.88 -43.49 -2.40
C LYS A 37 41.73 -43.32 -3.41
N PRO A 38 41.76 -42.30 -4.28
CA PRO A 38 40.71 -42.09 -5.25
C PRO A 38 40.72 -43.18 -6.34
N TRP A 39 39.55 -43.43 -6.91
CA TRP A 39 39.44 -44.28 -8.09
C TRP A 39 40.02 -43.56 -9.32
N GLY A 40 41.00 -44.20 -9.99
CA GLY A 40 41.69 -43.61 -11.14
C GLY A 40 40.77 -43.21 -12.30
N ASP A 41 39.77 -44.03 -12.60
CA ASP A 41 38.83 -43.79 -13.71
C ASP A 41 37.63 -42.92 -13.32
N GLY A 42 37.53 -42.52 -12.04
CA GLY A 42 36.39 -41.76 -11.53
C GLY A 42 36.25 -40.38 -12.15
N SER A 43 37.36 -39.68 -12.41
CA SER A 43 37.36 -38.37 -13.07
C SER A 43 36.91 -38.45 -14.53
N SER A 44 37.32 -39.49 -15.25
CA SER A 44 36.87 -39.78 -16.61
C SER A 44 35.37 -40.02 -16.64
N LEU A 45 34.85 -40.91 -15.78
CA LEU A 45 33.42 -41.17 -15.68
C LEU A 45 32.63 -39.90 -15.34
N PHE A 46 33.10 -39.10 -14.39
CA PHE A 46 32.47 -37.82 -14.03
C PHE A 46 32.41 -36.87 -15.23
N ASN A 47 33.49 -36.74 -16.01
CA ASN A 47 33.53 -35.88 -17.19
C ASN A 47 32.53 -36.34 -18.26
N TYR A 48 32.41 -37.65 -18.49
CA TYR A 48 31.42 -38.19 -19.43
C TYR A 48 29.99 -37.98 -18.96
N ILE A 49 29.71 -38.14 -17.66
CA ILE A 49 28.40 -37.83 -17.07
C ILE A 49 28.08 -36.34 -17.20
N ASN A 50 29.04 -35.46 -16.90
CA ASN A 50 28.87 -34.02 -17.00
C ASN A 50 28.67 -33.53 -18.45
N ALA A 51 29.13 -34.30 -19.44
CA ALA A 51 28.94 -34.02 -20.87
C ALA A 51 27.62 -34.57 -21.44
N VAL A 52 26.82 -35.32 -20.66
CA VAL A 52 25.53 -35.84 -21.14
C VAL A 52 24.55 -34.69 -21.34
N GLU A 53 24.04 -34.60 -22.58
CA GLU A 53 22.86 -33.81 -22.91
C GLU A 53 21.69 -34.77 -23.20
N TYR A 54 20.59 -34.60 -22.48
CA TYR A 54 19.44 -35.50 -22.57
C TYR A 54 18.13 -34.80 -22.21
N ASP A 55 17.10 -35.02 -23.03
CA ASP A 55 15.73 -34.62 -22.71
C ASP A 55 15.03 -35.74 -21.93
N GLY A 56 14.89 -35.54 -20.63
CA GLY A 56 14.23 -36.47 -19.71
C GLY A 56 12.80 -36.08 -19.36
N LEU A 57 12.23 -36.75 -18.36
CA LEU A 57 10.90 -36.43 -17.82
C LEU A 57 10.85 -35.03 -17.18
N THR A 58 11.98 -34.57 -16.66
CA THR A 58 12.13 -33.23 -16.07
C THR A 58 12.55 -32.17 -17.09
N GLY A 59 12.46 -32.46 -18.40
CA GLY A 59 12.84 -31.56 -19.48
C GLY A 59 14.33 -31.67 -19.86
N PRO A 60 14.92 -30.63 -20.49
CA PRO A 60 16.30 -30.68 -20.95
C PRO A 60 17.26 -30.75 -19.76
N ILE A 61 18.19 -31.70 -19.79
CA ILE A 61 19.21 -31.92 -18.78
C ILE A 61 20.58 -31.63 -19.40
N LYS A 62 21.27 -30.66 -18.80
CA LYS A 62 22.66 -30.31 -19.10
C LYS A 62 23.37 -29.95 -17.81
N PHE A 63 24.62 -30.38 -17.68
CA PHE A 63 25.43 -30.12 -16.51
C PHE A 63 26.55 -29.12 -16.79
N THR A 64 26.88 -28.36 -15.75
CA THR A 64 28.06 -27.51 -15.67
C THR A 64 28.68 -27.78 -14.31
N GLU A 65 29.87 -28.40 -14.31
CA GLU A 65 30.61 -28.77 -13.09
C GLU A 65 29.77 -29.63 -12.10
N GLY A 66 29.03 -30.61 -12.62
CA GLY A 66 28.18 -31.50 -11.83
C GLY A 66 26.87 -30.89 -11.34
N LYS A 67 26.56 -29.63 -11.71
CA LYS A 67 25.28 -28.98 -11.41
C LYS A 67 24.45 -28.84 -12.67
N ARG A 68 23.14 -29.08 -12.56
CA ARG A 68 22.23 -28.88 -13.69
C ARG A 68 22.08 -27.38 -13.97
N SER A 69 22.49 -26.93 -15.14
CA SER A 69 22.55 -25.50 -15.50
C SER A 69 21.39 -25.05 -16.37
N ASN A 70 20.91 -25.91 -17.27
CA ASN A 70 19.75 -25.63 -18.12
C ASN A 70 18.56 -26.48 -17.64
N PHE A 71 17.54 -25.82 -17.10
CA PHE A 71 16.29 -26.44 -16.70
C PHE A 71 15.14 -25.44 -16.80
N LYS A 72 13.93 -25.99 -16.96
CA LYS A 72 12.70 -25.20 -17.08
C LYS A 72 11.80 -25.49 -15.89
N LEU A 73 11.25 -24.44 -15.29
CA LEU A 73 10.22 -24.55 -14.24
C LEU A 73 8.89 -24.04 -14.79
N ASP A 74 7.85 -24.86 -14.68
CA ASP A 74 6.50 -24.46 -15.06
C ASP A 74 5.83 -23.73 -13.91
N ILE A 75 5.27 -22.54 -14.18
CA ILE A 75 4.52 -21.76 -13.21
C ILE A 75 3.06 -22.18 -13.28
N LEU A 76 2.54 -22.71 -12.18
CA LEU A 76 1.16 -23.17 -12.07
C LEU A 76 0.36 -22.23 -11.16
N LYS A 77 -0.88 -21.95 -11.54
CA LYS A 77 -1.85 -21.22 -10.70
C LYS A 77 -3.09 -22.09 -10.51
N LEU A 78 -3.59 -22.15 -9.28
CA LEU A 78 -4.85 -22.82 -8.98
C LEU A 78 -6.02 -21.89 -9.37
N ARG A 79 -6.92 -22.37 -10.22
CA ARG A 79 -8.13 -21.65 -10.64
C ARG A 79 -9.30 -22.63 -10.71
N ASN A 80 -10.41 -22.31 -10.05
CA ASN A 80 -11.62 -23.14 -10.03
C ASN A 80 -11.31 -24.62 -9.75
N GLU A 81 -10.50 -24.89 -8.72
CA GLU A 81 -10.05 -26.22 -8.31
C GLU A 81 -9.11 -26.95 -9.30
N GLU A 82 -8.73 -26.32 -10.42
CA GLU A 82 -7.80 -26.87 -11.40
C GLU A 82 -6.45 -26.13 -11.40
N LEU A 83 -5.34 -26.88 -11.49
CA LEU A 83 -4.01 -26.30 -11.64
C LEU A 83 -3.73 -26.06 -13.12
N ILE A 84 -3.71 -24.78 -13.51
CA ILE A 84 -3.41 -24.37 -14.87
C ILE A 84 -1.99 -23.81 -14.96
N LYS A 85 -1.31 -24.14 -16.06
CA LYS A 85 0.01 -23.58 -16.37
C LYS A 85 -0.14 -22.17 -16.91
N VAL A 86 0.48 -21.21 -16.25
CA VAL A 86 0.35 -19.77 -16.54
C VAL A 86 1.64 -19.13 -17.04
N GLY A 87 2.76 -19.83 -16.93
CA GLY A 87 4.04 -19.36 -17.44
C GLY A 87 5.14 -20.39 -17.29
N GLU A 88 6.34 -19.97 -17.66
CA GLU A 88 7.57 -20.75 -17.58
C GLU A 88 8.69 -19.87 -17.03
N TRP A 89 9.62 -20.48 -16.31
CA TRP A 89 10.86 -19.85 -15.85
C TRP A 89 12.06 -20.63 -16.37
N THR A 90 13.05 -19.90 -16.86
CA THR A 90 14.35 -20.44 -17.29
C THR A 90 15.48 -19.57 -16.74
N PRO A 91 16.67 -20.13 -16.47
CA PRO A 91 17.84 -19.36 -16.05
C PRO A 91 18.19 -18.21 -17.00
N GLU A 92 18.04 -18.39 -18.33
CA GLU A 92 18.41 -17.36 -19.31
C GLU A 92 17.34 -16.27 -19.48
N ARG A 93 16.05 -16.65 -19.51
CA ARG A 93 14.94 -15.70 -19.80
C ARG A 93 14.17 -15.25 -18.57
N GLN A 94 14.52 -15.74 -17.38
CA GLN A 94 13.78 -15.52 -16.14
C GLN A 94 12.30 -15.91 -16.30
N ILE A 95 11.37 -15.15 -15.69
CA ILE A 95 9.94 -15.43 -15.71
C ILE A 95 9.34 -14.99 -17.05
N ASN A 96 8.68 -15.91 -17.74
CA ASN A 96 7.88 -15.65 -18.92
C ASN A 96 6.42 -16.08 -18.69
N ILE A 97 5.52 -15.11 -18.52
CA ILE A 97 4.08 -15.35 -18.31
C ILE A 97 3.42 -15.49 -19.68
N THR A 98 3.06 -16.72 -20.06
CA THR A 98 2.39 -17.03 -21.32
C THR A 98 0.91 -16.69 -21.28
N ASP A 99 0.25 -16.92 -20.14
CA ASP A 99 -1.17 -16.61 -19.94
C ASP A 99 -1.33 -15.53 -18.86
N ARG A 100 -1.30 -14.27 -19.30
CA ARG A 100 -1.49 -13.11 -18.40
C ARG A 100 -2.91 -13.04 -17.84
N GLN A 101 -3.92 -13.51 -18.56
CA GLN A 101 -5.30 -13.45 -18.10
C GLN A 101 -5.57 -14.45 -16.98
N ALA A 102 -5.03 -15.66 -17.11
CA ALA A 102 -5.03 -16.64 -16.03
C ALA A 102 -4.17 -16.18 -14.85
N PHE A 103 -2.97 -15.64 -15.11
CA PHE A 103 -2.05 -15.20 -14.06
C PHE A 103 -2.61 -14.03 -13.24
N PHE A 104 -3.07 -12.96 -13.90
CA PHE A 104 -3.52 -11.72 -13.26
C PHE A 104 -5.03 -11.65 -12.98
N GLU A 105 -5.79 -12.74 -13.21
CA GLU A 105 -7.26 -12.71 -13.10
C GLU A 105 -7.86 -11.57 -13.92
N GLY A 106 -7.83 -11.70 -15.23
CA GLY A 106 -8.31 -10.67 -16.17
C GLY A 106 -9.82 -10.39 -16.16
N GLY A 107 -10.58 -11.00 -15.25
CA GLY A 107 -11.97 -10.61 -15.01
C GLY A 107 -11.98 -9.52 -13.95
N ARG A 108 -12.59 -8.37 -14.21
CA ARG A 108 -12.93 -7.40 -13.14
C ARG A 108 -13.59 -8.23 -12.04
N PRO A 109 -12.91 -8.47 -10.91
CA PRO A 109 -13.54 -9.26 -9.88
C PRO A 109 -14.74 -8.41 -9.45
N ASN A 110 -15.88 -9.05 -9.23
CA ASN A 110 -17.10 -8.37 -8.79
C ASN A 110 -16.93 -7.93 -7.31
N ILE A 111 -15.86 -7.17 -7.05
CA ILE A 111 -15.42 -6.71 -5.75
C ILE A 111 -16.04 -5.34 -5.59
N THR A 112 -16.90 -5.24 -4.59
CA THR A 112 -17.38 -3.98 -4.08
C THR A 112 -16.34 -3.47 -3.08
N LEU A 113 -15.68 -2.35 -3.39
CA LEU A 113 -14.68 -1.76 -2.51
C LEU A 113 -15.37 -1.19 -1.25
N LYS A 114 -14.83 -1.51 -0.08
CA LYS A 114 -15.28 -0.89 1.18
C LYS A 114 -14.58 0.44 1.39
N ILE A 115 -15.37 1.49 1.36
CA ILE A 115 -14.89 2.85 1.51
C ILE A 115 -15.25 3.33 2.91
N ILE A 116 -14.23 3.56 3.73
CA ILE A 116 -14.41 4.05 5.09
C ILE A 116 -14.36 5.57 5.15
N THR A 117 -15.20 6.15 6.01
CA THR A 117 -15.31 7.60 6.18
C THR A 117 -15.71 8.00 7.61
N ILE A 118 -15.68 9.29 7.91
CA ILE A 118 -16.17 9.89 9.17
C ILE A 118 -17.29 10.87 8.80
N GLU A 119 -18.32 10.93 9.63
CA GLU A 119 -19.36 11.96 9.49
C GLU A 119 -18.81 13.34 9.84
N GLU A 120 -18.72 14.23 8.84
CA GLU A 120 -18.27 15.60 9.01
C GLU A 120 -18.98 16.52 8.01
N THR A 121 -19.61 17.59 8.50
CA THR A 121 -20.25 18.59 7.66
C THR A 121 -19.20 19.53 7.04
N PRO A 122 -19.18 19.81 5.72
CA PRO A 122 -20.11 19.38 4.67
C PRO A 122 -19.59 18.20 3.80
N PHE A 123 -18.59 17.46 4.28
CA PHE A 123 -17.89 16.43 3.52
C PHE A 123 -18.69 15.13 3.40
N VAL A 124 -19.16 14.59 4.52
CA VAL A 124 -20.01 13.39 4.60
C VAL A 124 -21.04 13.59 5.69
N MET A 125 -22.31 13.49 5.31
CA MET A 125 -23.47 13.74 6.15
C MET A 125 -24.49 12.63 5.93
N THR A 126 -25.13 12.18 6.99
CA THR A 126 -26.24 11.23 6.90
C THR A 126 -27.54 11.96 6.59
N LYS A 127 -28.24 11.52 5.55
CA LYS A 127 -29.54 12.08 5.15
C LYS A 127 -30.60 11.81 6.21
N LEU A 128 -31.47 12.78 6.42
CA LEU A 128 -32.58 12.67 7.37
C LEU A 128 -33.69 11.70 6.91
N ALA A 129 -33.73 11.32 5.63
CA ALA A 129 -34.77 10.46 5.08
C ALA A 129 -34.58 8.98 5.46
N LYS A 130 -35.54 8.42 6.21
CA LYS A 130 -35.50 7.05 6.74
C LYS A 130 -35.60 5.92 5.70
N ASN A 131 -35.97 6.21 4.45
CA ASN A 131 -36.22 5.20 3.42
C ASN A 131 -35.01 4.92 2.52
N MET A 132 -33.82 5.39 2.87
CA MET A 132 -32.61 5.20 2.07
C MET A 132 -31.83 3.98 2.59
N THR A 133 -31.38 3.11 1.68
CA THR A 133 -30.52 1.95 1.98
C THR A 133 -29.17 2.08 1.26
N GLY A 134 -28.14 1.42 1.79
CA GLY A 134 -26.80 1.42 1.20
C GLY A 134 -26.16 2.83 1.15
N ASN A 135 -25.47 3.12 0.05
CA ASN A 135 -24.77 4.39 -0.19
C ASN A 135 -25.72 5.59 -0.29
N GLY A 136 -27.00 5.36 -0.60
CA GLY A 136 -27.98 6.43 -0.74
C GLY A 136 -28.21 7.23 0.55
N ARG A 137 -27.86 6.65 1.71
CA ARG A 137 -28.00 7.25 3.04
C ARG A 137 -27.09 8.46 3.26
N TYR A 138 -26.01 8.58 2.50
CA TYR A 138 -25.02 9.63 2.71
C TYR A 138 -25.09 10.71 1.62
N GLU A 139 -24.74 11.93 1.97
CA GLU A 139 -24.55 13.08 1.09
C GLU A 139 -23.37 13.94 1.54
N GLY A 140 -22.89 14.81 0.65
CA GLY A 140 -21.78 15.72 0.95
C GLY A 140 -20.70 15.68 -0.13
N PHE A 141 -19.73 16.57 0.02
CA PHE A 141 -18.68 16.77 -0.97
C PHE A 141 -17.89 15.49 -1.29
N CYS A 142 -17.49 14.73 -0.26
CA CYS A 142 -16.73 13.50 -0.43
C CYS A 142 -17.56 12.36 -1.03
N VAL A 143 -18.87 12.33 -0.76
CA VAL A 143 -19.80 11.34 -1.33
C VAL A 143 -19.97 11.55 -2.84
N ASP A 144 -20.06 12.81 -3.27
CA ASP A 144 -20.14 13.13 -4.70
C ASP A 144 -18.79 12.93 -5.41
N LEU A 145 -17.68 13.24 -4.74
CA LEU A 145 -16.33 13.00 -5.26
C LEU A 145 -16.10 11.51 -5.55
N ILE A 146 -16.38 10.63 -4.59
CA ILE A 146 -16.16 9.19 -4.79
C ILE A 146 -17.11 8.57 -5.82
N ARG A 147 -18.32 9.13 -5.97
CA ARG A 147 -19.24 8.75 -7.06
C ARG A 147 -18.65 9.08 -8.43
N GLN A 148 -18.00 10.23 -8.58
CA GLN A 148 -17.33 10.58 -9.84
C GLN A 148 -16.10 9.71 -10.10
N VAL A 149 -15.28 9.47 -9.07
CA VAL A 149 -14.09 8.62 -9.17
C VAL A 149 -14.45 7.18 -9.54
N SER A 150 -15.46 6.59 -8.89
CA SER A 150 -15.96 5.24 -9.21
C SER A 150 -16.50 5.14 -10.63
N THR A 151 -17.21 6.16 -11.12
CA THR A 151 -17.70 6.20 -12.50
C THR A 151 -16.56 6.25 -13.52
N MET A 152 -15.51 7.03 -13.25
CA MET A 152 -14.35 7.15 -14.15
C MET A 152 -13.47 5.89 -14.14
N ALA A 153 -13.25 5.30 -12.96
CA ALA A 153 -12.39 4.12 -12.79
C ALA A 153 -13.13 2.79 -13.04
N GLY A 154 -14.47 2.79 -12.97
CA GLY A 154 -15.32 1.63 -13.24
C GLY A 154 -15.33 0.57 -12.12
N PHE A 155 -15.43 0.99 -10.86
CA PHE A 155 -15.55 0.11 -9.69
C PHE A 155 -16.86 0.33 -8.92
N GLU A 156 -17.37 -0.74 -8.30
CA GLU A 156 -18.48 -0.68 -7.35
C GLU A 156 -17.95 -0.47 -5.92
N TYR A 157 -18.73 0.17 -5.06
CA TYR A 157 -18.30 0.47 -3.70
C TYR A 157 -19.43 0.52 -2.68
N GLU A 158 -19.09 0.35 -1.40
CA GLU A 158 -19.97 0.52 -0.25
C GLU A 158 -19.34 1.52 0.73
N ILE A 159 -20.12 2.51 1.17
CA ILE A 159 -19.70 3.48 2.19
C ILE A 159 -19.97 2.93 3.59
N VAL A 160 -18.92 2.87 4.40
CA VAL A 160 -18.95 2.48 5.81
C VAL A 160 -18.44 3.65 6.65
N VAL A 161 -19.16 3.99 7.71
CA VAL A 161 -18.71 5.02 8.67
C VAL A 161 -17.84 4.36 9.73
N SER A 162 -16.72 5.00 10.09
CA SER A 162 -15.83 4.53 11.16
C SER A 162 -16.59 4.40 12.47
N GLY A 163 -16.33 3.32 13.21
CA GLY A 163 -16.96 3.08 14.51
C GLY A 163 -16.50 4.04 15.60
N ASP A 164 -15.26 4.55 15.52
CA ASP A 164 -14.67 5.44 16.51
C ASP A 164 -14.75 6.94 16.13
N GLY A 165 -15.05 7.25 14.87
CA GLY A 165 -15.08 8.62 14.36
C GLY A 165 -13.73 9.34 14.36
N LEU A 166 -12.62 8.61 14.47
CA LEU A 166 -11.27 9.18 14.53
C LEU A 166 -10.54 9.07 13.19
N TYR A 167 -9.74 10.07 12.86
CA TYR A 167 -8.94 10.06 11.62
C TYR A 167 -7.78 9.07 11.65
N GLY A 168 -7.24 8.81 12.84
CA GLY A 168 -6.03 8.04 13.02
C GLY A 168 -4.89 8.87 13.59
N LEU A 169 -4.60 8.57 14.85
CA LEU A 169 -3.47 9.01 15.63
C LEU A 169 -2.71 7.77 16.08
N ILE A 170 -1.39 7.91 16.20
CA ILE A 170 -0.55 6.89 16.77
C ILE A 170 -0.47 7.11 18.28
N ASP A 171 -0.70 6.04 19.04
CA ASP A 171 -0.38 5.99 20.45
C ASP A 171 1.14 5.85 20.62
N THR A 172 1.77 6.82 21.28
CA THR A 172 3.22 6.86 21.46
C THR A 172 3.75 5.81 22.44
N GLU A 173 2.90 5.25 23.30
CA GLU A 173 3.31 4.23 24.27
C GLU A 173 3.23 2.83 23.66
N THR A 174 2.15 2.53 22.95
CA THR A 174 1.91 1.20 22.35
C THR A 174 2.40 1.09 20.90
N GLY A 175 2.57 2.22 20.20
CA GLY A 175 2.88 2.27 18.77
C GLY A 175 1.69 1.92 17.87
N GLU A 176 0.49 1.77 18.43
CA GLU A 176 -0.70 1.40 17.67
C GLU A 176 -1.43 2.60 17.09
N TRP A 177 -1.98 2.42 15.88
CA TRP A 177 -2.87 3.39 15.26
C TRP A 177 -4.32 3.16 15.68
N ASN A 178 -5.13 4.22 15.66
CA ASN A 178 -6.59 4.14 15.75
C ASN A 178 -7.27 4.69 14.46
N GLY A 179 -8.59 4.82 14.47
CA GLY A 179 -9.33 5.51 13.42
C GLY A 179 -9.24 4.91 12.03
N LEU A 180 -9.49 5.76 11.03
CA LEU A 180 -9.38 5.41 9.62
C LEU A 180 -8.03 4.79 9.26
N VAL A 181 -6.94 5.30 9.83
CA VAL A 181 -5.59 4.73 9.58
C VAL A 181 -5.53 3.28 10.03
N ARG A 182 -6.03 2.96 11.23
CA ARG A 182 -6.02 1.58 11.72
C ARG A 182 -6.90 0.67 10.89
N ASP A 183 -8.07 1.13 10.49
CA ASP A 183 -8.99 0.35 9.68
C ASP A 183 -8.43 0.02 8.28
N LEU A 184 -7.59 0.90 7.72
CA LEU A 184 -6.84 0.62 6.50
C LEU A 184 -5.68 -0.36 6.73
N ILE A 185 -4.91 -0.19 7.80
CA ILE A 185 -3.79 -1.11 8.15
C ILE A 185 -4.32 -2.54 8.38
N ASP A 186 -5.42 -2.67 9.11
CA ASP A 186 -6.08 -3.95 9.40
C ASP A 186 -6.83 -4.53 8.19
N LYS A 187 -6.86 -3.82 7.05
CA LYS A 187 -7.61 -4.18 5.83
C LYS A 187 -9.11 -4.41 6.09
N LYS A 188 -9.68 -3.68 7.05
CA LYS A 188 -11.13 -3.63 7.27
C LYS A 188 -11.84 -2.82 6.19
N ALA A 189 -11.12 -1.88 5.59
CA ALA A 189 -11.54 -1.08 4.46
C ALA A 189 -10.47 -1.06 3.37
N ASP A 190 -10.89 -0.86 2.11
CA ASP A 190 -10.01 -0.82 0.94
C ASP A 190 -9.56 0.61 0.61
N LEU A 191 -10.38 1.61 0.95
CA LEU A 191 -10.12 3.02 0.70
C LEU A 191 -10.70 3.87 1.83
N ALA A 192 -10.02 4.95 2.21
CA ALA A 192 -10.60 5.98 3.06
C ALA A 192 -10.87 7.26 2.24
N VAL A 193 -12.06 7.83 2.41
CA VAL A 193 -12.42 9.11 1.78
C VAL A 193 -12.97 10.05 2.85
N GLY A 194 -12.37 11.23 2.98
CA GLY A 194 -12.79 12.24 3.94
C GLY A 194 -11.81 13.43 3.97
N SER A 195 -12.02 14.33 4.93
CA SER A 195 -11.22 15.54 5.21
C SER A 195 -9.90 15.22 5.95
N MET A 196 -9.24 14.14 5.56
CA MET A 196 -8.03 13.66 6.25
C MET A 196 -6.78 14.41 5.78
N THR A 197 -6.12 15.10 6.71
CA THR A 197 -4.84 15.77 6.44
C THR A 197 -3.72 14.75 6.20
N ILE A 198 -3.00 14.92 5.09
CA ILE A 198 -1.78 14.18 4.77
C ILE A 198 -0.66 14.64 5.71
N ASN A 199 -0.01 13.70 6.40
CA ASN A 199 1.17 13.98 7.22
C ASN A 199 2.18 12.84 7.15
N TYR A 200 3.43 13.11 7.54
CA TYR A 200 4.53 12.15 7.45
C TYR A 200 4.28 10.85 8.24
N ALA A 201 3.69 10.94 9.43
CA ALA A 201 3.44 9.78 10.27
C ALA A 201 2.38 8.84 9.65
N ARG A 202 1.37 9.38 8.98
CA ARG A 202 0.36 8.58 8.27
C ARG A 202 0.92 7.99 6.98
N GLU A 203 1.70 8.78 6.24
CA GLU A 203 2.31 8.35 4.98
C GLU A 203 3.32 7.20 5.17
N SER A 204 3.85 7.00 6.37
CA SER A 204 4.73 5.86 6.66
C SER A 204 4.00 4.52 6.81
N VAL A 205 2.67 4.52 6.94
CA VAL A 205 1.86 3.30 7.16
C VAL A 205 0.75 3.11 6.12
N ILE A 206 0.33 4.18 5.43
CA ILE A 206 -0.67 4.15 4.36
C ILE A 206 -0.25 5.06 3.21
N ASP A 207 -0.66 4.72 2.00
CA ASP A 207 -0.42 5.54 0.81
C ASP A 207 -1.51 6.60 0.61
N PHE A 208 -1.12 7.78 0.12
CA PHE A 208 -2.03 8.86 -0.23
C PHE A 208 -2.05 9.14 -1.73
N THR A 209 -3.19 9.61 -2.21
CA THR A 209 -3.31 10.22 -3.53
C THR A 209 -2.78 11.65 -3.52
N LYS A 210 -2.77 12.32 -4.68
CA LYS A 210 -2.54 13.76 -4.71
C LYS A 210 -3.69 14.50 -4.01
N PRO A 211 -3.40 15.52 -3.21
CA PRO A 211 -4.43 16.26 -2.48
C PRO A 211 -5.43 16.88 -3.46
N PHE A 212 -6.72 16.76 -3.15
CA PHE A 212 -7.81 17.34 -3.97
C PHE A 212 -8.23 18.73 -3.51
N MET A 213 -7.82 19.16 -2.31
CA MET A 213 -8.14 20.46 -1.72
C MET A 213 -6.93 20.99 -0.95
N ASN A 214 -6.53 22.23 -1.22
CA ASN A 214 -5.46 22.90 -0.49
C ASN A 214 -6.07 23.75 0.63
N LEU A 215 -5.75 23.42 1.88
CA LEU A 215 -6.20 24.14 3.07
C LEU A 215 -4.99 24.56 3.91
N GLY A 216 -5.17 25.59 4.73
CA GLY A 216 -4.15 26.09 5.65
C GLY A 216 -4.76 26.43 7.01
N ILE A 217 -3.90 26.64 8.00
CA ILE A 217 -4.31 27.06 9.35
C ILE A 217 -4.86 28.48 9.27
N SER A 218 -6.08 28.68 9.79
CA SER A 218 -6.75 29.98 9.84
C SER A 218 -7.26 30.26 11.26
N ILE A 219 -7.41 31.54 11.60
CA ILE A 219 -7.90 31.98 12.91
C ILE A 219 -9.32 32.50 12.74
N LEU A 220 -10.25 31.86 13.43
CA LEU A 220 -11.64 32.32 13.55
C LEU A 220 -11.78 33.13 14.84
N PHE A 221 -12.20 34.39 14.74
CA PHE A 221 -12.52 35.23 15.89
C PHE A 221 -13.87 35.91 15.71
N LYS A 222 -14.56 36.17 16.83
CA LYS A 222 -15.83 36.88 16.82
C LYS A 222 -15.58 38.36 16.54
N ILE A 223 -16.18 38.88 15.47
CA ILE A 223 -16.20 40.31 15.21
C ILE A 223 -17.04 40.99 16.31
N PRO A 224 -16.50 41.96 17.06
CA PRO A 224 -17.25 42.66 18.09
C PRO A 224 -18.33 43.53 17.43
N THR A 225 -19.59 43.16 17.63
CA THR A 225 -20.75 43.92 17.15
C THR A 225 -21.06 45.04 18.14
N SER A 226 -20.74 46.27 17.74
CA SER A 226 -21.03 47.55 18.41
C SER A 226 -20.28 47.82 19.72
N GLN A 227 -19.58 48.96 19.76
CA GLN A 227 -19.15 49.54 21.02
C GLN A 227 -20.38 49.97 21.83
N PRO A 228 -20.42 49.78 23.16
CA PRO A 228 -21.55 50.21 23.97
C PRO A 228 -21.76 51.72 23.77
N THR A 229 -23.00 52.15 23.54
CA THR A 229 -23.35 53.57 23.39
C THR A 229 -22.98 54.31 24.69
N ARG A 230 -21.84 54.99 24.70
CA ARG A 230 -21.41 55.81 25.84
C ARG A 230 -22.13 57.15 25.76
N LEU A 231 -22.94 57.49 26.78
CA LEU A 231 -23.67 58.76 26.87
C LEU A 231 -22.77 60.00 26.71
N PHE A 232 -21.51 59.91 27.16
CA PHE A 232 -20.50 60.97 27.05
C PHE A 232 -19.51 60.78 25.90
N SER A 233 -19.86 60.01 24.85
CA SER A 233 -18.95 59.82 23.71
C SER A 233 -18.56 61.13 23.01
N PHE A 234 -19.35 62.20 23.17
CA PHE A 234 -19.04 63.53 22.66
C PHE A 234 -17.92 64.25 23.44
N MET A 235 -17.63 63.83 24.68
CA MET A 235 -16.53 64.37 25.51
C MET A 235 -15.20 63.66 25.23
N ASN A 236 -15.22 62.47 24.63
CA ASN A 236 -14.04 61.69 24.27
C ASN A 236 -12.97 62.39 23.40
N PRO A 237 -13.29 63.39 22.53
CA PRO A 237 -12.26 64.07 21.73
C PRO A 237 -11.24 64.84 22.56
N LEU A 238 -11.55 65.17 23.82
CA LEU A 238 -10.67 65.88 24.74
C LEU A 238 -10.51 65.07 26.03
N ALA A 239 -9.31 65.05 26.58
CA ALA A 239 -9.05 64.41 27.85
C ALA A 239 -9.84 65.10 28.98
N VAL A 240 -10.22 64.35 30.03
CA VAL A 240 -11.05 64.86 31.13
C VAL A 240 -10.38 66.05 31.83
N GLU A 241 -9.04 66.05 31.86
CA GLU A 241 -8.20 67.11 32.39
C GLU A 241 -8.44 68.44 31.68
N ILE A 242 -8.61 68.43 30.34
CA ILE A 242 -8.85 69.65 29.55
C ILE A 242 -10.23 70.22 29.90
N TRP A 243 -11.24 69.37 30.06
CA TRP A 243 -12.58 69.81 30.49
C TRP A 243 -12.55 70.47 31.88
N LEU A 244 -11.75 69.93 32.82
CA LEU A 244 -11.54 70.53 34.13
C LEU A 244 -10.84 71.89 34.02
N TYR A 245 -9.83 72.03 33.15
CA TYR A 245 -9.16 73.32 32.93
C TYR A 245 -10.08 74.36 32.28
N VAL A 246 -10.93 73.97 31.33
CA VAL A 246 -11.94 74.86 30.74
C VAL A 246 -12.91 75.38 31.80
N LEU A 247 -13.37 74.50 32.71
CA LEU A 247 -14.25 74.89 33.81
C LEU A 247 -13.55 75.84 34.81
N ALA A 248 -12.29 75.55 35.17
CA ALA A 248 -11.49 76.41 36.05
C ALA A 248 -11.24 77.79 35.41
N ALA A 249 -10.89 77.82 34.12
CA ALA A 249 -10.68 79.06 33.37
C ALA A 249 -11.99 79.88 33.27
N TYR A 250 -13.13 79.24 33.04
CA TYR A 250 -14.43 79.89 33.01
C TYR A 250 -14.76 80.58 34.35
N VAL A 251 -14.58 79.88 35.48
CA VAL A 251 -14.82 80.45 36.81
C VAL A 251 -13.88 81.63 37.09
N LEU A 252 -12.60 81.49 36.74
CA LEU A 252 -11.60 82.55 36.94
C LEU A 252 -11.93 83.81 36.13
N VAL A 253 -12.24 83.65 34.84
CA VAL A 253 -12.63 84.78 33.97
C VAL A 253 -13.91 85.44 34.48
N SER A 254 -14.92 84.65 34.85
CA SER A 254 -16.17 85.17 35.38
C SER A 254 -15.98 85.95 36.69
N PHE A 255 -15.06 85.50 37.56
CA PHE A 255 -14.70 86.23 38.78
C PHE A 255 -13.97 87.54 38.46
N THR A 256 -13.02 87.52 37.52
CA THR A 256 -12.30 88.74 37.10
C THR A 256 -13.18 89.77 36.40
N MET A 257 -14.28 89.36 35.76
CA MET A 257 -15.26 90.29 35.17
C MET A 257 -16.22 90.88 36.20
N PHE A 258 -16.43 90.19 37.33
CA PHE A 258 -17.34 90.62 38.39
C PHE A 258 -16.70 91.66 39.31
N VAL A 259 -15.37 91.56 39.51
CA VAL A 259 -14.53 92.54 40.22
C VAL A 259 -14.30 93.77 39.35
#